data_AF-A0A7K0GV37-F1
#
_entry.id   AF-A0A7K0GV37-F1
#
_cell.length_a   1.000
_cell.length_b   1.000
_cell.length_c   1.000
_cell.angle_alpha   90.00
_cell.angle_beta   90.00
_cell.angle_gamma   90.00
#
_symmetry.space_group_name_H-M   'P 1'
#
loop_
_entity.id
_entity.type
_entity.pdbx_description
1 polymer ?
#
loop_
_entity_poly.entity_id
_entity_poly.type
_entity_poly.pdbx_seq_one_letter_code
_entity_poly.pdbx_strand_id
1 'polypeptide(L)'
;MRKLVVFVMLMTCVISAQAQWKVTPEAGMNVTKYKGDVAKVGFKAGAAVSYTFGSGWFSLQSGLYYVRRGKGLSSYSEIYGTSESPYGGREGTSIFLYPVSSDYLNLWGYGYGNGYGFTGFYYDTYGIKDFDVEGIRHRSQKEHREYIQLPILARFDWQVSKDVRLHLAVGPYLAVGLGGKVTYEESDYSLKGKLPYNKEISYNPFNPGQGYAVAPRFDWGATIEAGIEVKRVAFKVGYDLGIDKQYKGYAYNIGLNYHTASFTLGYTF
;
A
#
# COMPACT_ATOMS: atom_id res chain seq x y z
N MET A 1 6.13 2.90 51.63
CA MET A 1 4.97 3.69 51.15
C MET A 1 5.20 5.20 51.10
N ARG A 2 5.83 5.85 52.09
CA ARG A 2 6.10 7.31 52.06
C ARG A 2 6.92 7.82 50.86
N LYS A 3 7.94 7.10 50.39
CA LYS A 3 8.76 7.50 49.23
C LYS A 3 8.02 7.44 47.88
N LEU A 4 7.05 6.53 47.75
CA LEU A 4 6.24 6.38 46.54
C LEU A 4 5.20 7.49 46.42
N VAL A 5 4.60 7.90 47.55
CA VAL A 5 3.65 9.02 47.61
C VAL A 5 4.32 10.34 47.28
N VAL A 6 5.55 10.57 47.76
CA VAL A 6 6.33 11.78 47.43
C VAL A 6 6.70 11.81 45.93
N PHE A 7 7.04 10.65 45.34
CA PHE A 7 7.34 10.56 43.91
C PHE A 7 6.09 10.78 43.04
N VAL A 8 4.93 10.23 43.45
CA VAL A 8 3.64 10.48 42.79
C VAL A 8 3.20 11.94 42.96
N MET A 9 3.41 12.54 44.14
CA MET A 9 3.14 13.97 44.38
C MET A 9 4.06 14.89 43.56
N LEU A 10 5.36 14.57 43.43
CA LEU A 10 6.29 15.28 42.57
C LEU A 10 5.91 15.14 41.09
N MET A 11 5.49 13.95 40.65
CA MET A 11 4.95 13.74 39.30
C MET A 11 3.68 14.55 39.07
N THR A 12 2.77 14.67 40.05
CA THR A 12 1.58 15.52 39.93
C THR A 12 1.89 17.01 40.00
N CYS A 13 2.96 17.42 40.69
CA CYS A 13 3.36 18.83 40.81
C CYS A 13 4.01 19.36 39.52
N VAL A 14 4.65 18.48 38.73
CA VAL A 14 5.21 18.80 37.40
C VAL A 14 4.11 18.99 36.33
N ILE A 15 2.86 18.57 36.58
CA ILE A 15 1.73 18.76 35.64
C ILE A 15 1.17 20.19 35.68
N SER A 16 1.63 21.05 36.59
CA SER A 16 1.12 22.42 36.72
C SER A 16 1.72 23.44 35.73
N ALA A 17 2.64 23.02 34.85
CA ALA A 17 3.11 23.84 33.73
C ALA A 17 2.16 23.69 32.53
N GLN A 18 1.12 24.54 32.46
CA GLN A 18 0.19 24.77 31.32
C GLN A 18 0.31 23.78 30.14
N ALA A 19 -0.11 22.54 30.34
CA ALA A 19 -0.09 21.53 29.30
C ALA A 19 -1.43 21.52 28.57
N GLN A 20 -1.45 21.95 27.31
CA GLN A 20 -2.65 21.96 26.49
C GLN A 20 -2.68 20.71 25.60
N TRP A 21 -3.49 19.73 25.99
CA TRP A 21 -3.88 18.63 25.12
C TRP A 21 -4.70 19.19 23.96
N LYS A 22 -4.46 18.66 22.76
CA LYS A 22 -5.31 18.93 21.59
C LYS A 22 -5.74 17.62 20.99
N VAL A 23 -7.00 17.56 20.61
CA VAL A 23 -7.57 16.41 19.89
C VAL A 23 -8.03 16.89 18.52
N THR A 24 -7.58 16.20 17.47
CA THR A 24 -7.89 16.55 16.09
C THR A 24 -8.45 15.32 15.38
N PRO A 25 -9.77 15.11 15.39
CA PRO A 25 -10.41 14.20 14.44
C PRO A 25 -10.12 14.66 13.02
N GLU A 26 -9.77 13.73 12.14
CA GLU A 26 -9.40 14.03 10.76
C GLU A 26 -9.72 12.86 9.82
N ALA A 27 -10.01 13.19 8.58
CA ALA A 27 -10.25 12.23 7.53
C ALA A 27 -9.78 12.76 6.18
N GLY A 28 -9.48 11.85 5.26
CA GLY A 28 -9.14 12.20 3.90
C GLY A 28 -8.65 11.01 3.09
N MET A 29 -7.90 11.31 2.03
CA MET A 29 -7.47 10.34 1.03
C MET A 29 -5.99 10.01 1.20
N ASN A 30 -5.62 8.82 0.75
CA ASN A 30 -4.23 8.44 0.61
C ASN A 30 -3.96 7.80 -0.75
N VAL A 31 -2.70 7.81 -1.16
CA VAL A 31 -2.20 7.13 -2.36
C VAL A 31 -0.99 6.32 -1.95
N THR A 32 -1.09 5.00 -2.10
CA THR A 32 -0.02 4.06 -1.77
C THR A 32 0.59 3.47 -3.03
N LYS A 33 1.92 3.40 -3.06
CA LYS A 33 2.68 2.77 -4.14
C LYS A 33 3.64 1.74 -3.55
N TYR A 34 3.38 0.47 -3.84
CA TYR A 34 4.31 -0.62 -3.59
C TYR A 34 5.33 -0.72 -4.74
N LYS A 35 6.56 -1.12 -4.43
CA LYS A 35 7.61 -1.29 -5.43
C LYS A 35 7.19 -2.33 -6.49
N GLY A 36 7.10 -1.89 -7.74
CA GLY A 36 6.73 -2.75 -8.88
C GLY A 36 5.21 -2.93 -9.10
N ASP A 37 4.36 -2.33 -8.27
CA ASP A 37 2.91 -2.42 -8.40
C ASP A 37 2.28 -1.08 -8.81
N VAL A 38 1.06 -1.10 -9.33
CA VAL A 38 0.28 0.12 -9.65
C VAL A 38 -0.10 0.85 -8.35
N ALA A 39 -0.14 2.18 -8.37
CA ALA A 39 -0.55 2.97 -7.20
C ALA A 39 -2.04 2.75 -6.87
N LYS A 40 -2.39 2.76 -5.58
CA LYS A 40 -3.77 2.62 -5.10
C LYS A 40 -4.21 3.85 -4.33
N VAL A 41 -5.35 4.40 -4.74
CA VAL A 41 -6.09 5.36 -3.93
C VAL A 41 -6.85 4.64 -2.82
N GLY A 42 -6.73 5.15 -1.60
CA GLY A 42 -7.44 4.71 -0.41
C GLY A 42 -7.84 5.89 0.47
N PHE A 43 -8.11 5.62 1.74
CA PHE A 43 -8.54 6.64 2.69
C PHE A 43 -7.91 6.43 4.07
N LYS A 44 -7.81 7.52 4.82
CA LYS A 44 -7.32 7.58 6.19
C LYS A 44 -8.31 8.38 7.01
N ALA A 45 -8.75 7.83 8.13
CA ALA A 45 -9.66 8.51 9.06
C ALA A 45 -9.31 8.12 10.49
N GLY A 46 -9.37 9.08 11.41
CA GLY A 46 -8.97 8.84 12.79
C GLY A 46 -8.94 10.12 13.61
N ALA A 47 -8.22 10.07 14.73
CA ALA A 47 -7.98 11.25 15.55
C ALA A 47 -6.52 11.30 15.99
N ALA A 48 -5.93 12.49 15.89
CA ALA A 48 -4.65 12.81 16.51
C ALA A 48 -4.87 13.34 17.92
N VAL A 49 -3.94 13.03 18.82
CA VAL A 49 -3.84 13.64 20.14
C VAL A 49 -2.42 14.18 20.28
N SER A 50 -2.29 15.47 20.60
CA SER A 50 -0.99 16.08 20.84
C SER A 50 -0.89 16.69 22.23
N TYR A 51 0.25 16.50 22.86
CA TYR A 51 0.64 17.12 24.12
C TYR A 51 1.72 18.17 23.85
N THR A 52 1.42 19.44 24.13
CA THR A 52 2.34 20.56 23.88
C THR A 52 3.21 20.81 25.12
N PHE A 53 4.53 20.93 24.94
CA PHE A 53 5.48 21.19 26.03
C PHE A 53 5.89 22.67 26.08
N GLY A 54 5.98 23.19 27.31
CA GLY A 54 6.63 24.47 27.63
C GLY A 54 6.20 25.63 26.74
N SER A 55 7.17 26.24 26.05
CA SER A 55 7.01 27.40 25.17
C SER A 55 6.12 27.19 23.93
N GLY A 56 5.55 26.00 23.72
CA GLY A 56 4.55 25.78 22.69
C GLY A 56 5.09 25.37 21.30
N TRP A 57 6.41 25.38 21.10
CA TRP A 57 7.04 25.04 19.81
C TRP A 57 7.24 23.53 19.61
N PHE A 58 7.16 22.73 20.67
CA PHE A 58 7.36 21.29 20.62
C PHE A 58 6.19 20.56 21.27
N SER A 59 5.75 19.50 20.61
CA SER A 59 4.63 18.66 21.01
C SER A 59 4.96 17.19 20.76
N LEU A 60 4.45 16.29 21.61
CA LEU A 60 4.39 14.87 21.27
C LEU A 60 3.00 14.58 20.70
N GLN A 61 2.93 14.08 19.47
CA GLN A 61 1.69 13.73 18.80
C GLN A 61 1.59 12.20 18.63
N SER A 62 0.43 11.64 18.95
CA SER A 62 0.06 10.29 18.57
C SER A 62 -1.34 10.30 17.97
N GLY A 63 -1.87 9.15 17.58
CA GLY A 63 -3.24 9.05 17.07
C GLY A 63 -3.67 7.62 16.83
N LEU A 64 -4.94 7.45 16.52
CA LEU A 64 -5.51 6.18 16.10
C LEU A 64 -6.21 6.35 14.77
N TYR A 65 -5.74 5.64 13.76
CA TYR A 65 -6.20 5.80 12.38
C TYR A 65 -6.65 4.48 11.80
N TYR A 66 -7.81 4.48 11.18
CA TYR A 66 -8.17 3.48 10.19
C TYR A 66 -7.60 3.90 8.83
N VAL A 67 -6.81 3.02 8.21
CA VAL A 67 -6.13 3.28 6.94
C VAL A 67 -6.44 2.14 5.98
N ARG A 68 -7.09 2.47 4.86
CA ARG A 68 -7.19 1.57 3.71
C ARG A 68 -6.11 1.96 2.70
N ARG A 69 -5.25 1.00 2.34
CA ARG A 69 -4.16 1.13 1.36
C ARG A 69 -3.94 -0.18 0.61
N GLY A 70 -3.18 -0.22 -0.48
CA GLY A 70 -2.94 -1.48 -1.19
C GLY A 70 -2.27 -1.31 -2.55
N LYS A 71 -2.52 -2.26 -3.45
CA LYS A 71 -2.00 -2.28 -4.81
C LYS A 71 -3.10 -1.93 -5.80
N GLY A 72 -2.78 -1.03 -6.72
CA GLY A 72 -3.68 -0.61 -7.79
C GLY A 72 -4.08 -1.76 -8.71
N LEU A 73 -5.02 -1.50 -9.60
CA LEU A 73 -5.41 -2.47 -10.62
C LEU A 73 -4.21 -2.68 -11.57
N SER A 74 -3.63 -3.86 -11.53
CA SER A 74 -2.71 -4.35 -12.56
C SER A 74 -3.49 -5.28 -13.47
N SER A 75 -3.29 -5.18 -14.77
CA SER A 75 -3.86 -6.12 -15.72
C SER A 75 -2.87 -6.43 -16.81
N TYR A 76 -3.10 -7.53 -17.51
CA TYR A 76 -2.42 -7.84 -18.75
C TYR A 76 -3.36 -8.67 -19.61
N SER A 77 -3.14 -8.63 -20.92
CA SER A 77 -3.84 -9.49 -21.85
C SER A 77 -2.85 -10.48 -22.47
N GLU A 78 -3.35 -11.65 -22.80
CA GLU A 78 -2.62 -12.76 -23.42
C GLU A 78 -3.37 -13.12 -24.71
N ILE A 79 -2.68 -13.09 -25.83
CA ILE A 79 -3.17 -13.73 -27.06
C ILE A 79 -2.52 -15.10 -27.09
N TYR A 80 -3.31 -16.17 -27.02
CA TYR A 80 -2.81 -17.53 -26.97
C TYR A 80 -3.22 -18.31 -28.22
N GLY A 81 -2.36 -19.24 -28.61
CA GLY A 81 -2.61 -20.10 -29.75
C GLY A 81 -1.54 -21.16 -29.93
N THR A 82 -1.36 -21.60 -31.16
CA THR A 82 -0.31 -22.55 -31.52
C THR A 82 0.57 -22.01 -32.64
N SER A 83 1.87 -22.24 -32.59
CA SER A 83 2.82 -21.86 -33.63
C SER A 83 3.71 -23.03 -34.02
N GLU A 84 4.40 -22.92 -35.15
CA GLU A 84 5.44 -23.87 -35.53
C GLU A 84 6.69 -23.68 -34.67
N SER A 85 7.25 -24.79 -34.18
CA SER A 85 8.51 -24.82 -33.45
C SER A 85 9.71 -24.72 -34.41
N PRO A 86 10.83 -24.08 -34.02
CA PRO A 86 12.08 -24.12 -34.78
C PRO A 86 12.59 -25.55 -35.07
N TYR A 87 12.18 -26.54 -34.26
CA TYR A 87 12.54 -27.95 -34.42
C TYR A 87 11.50 -28.78 -35.19
N GLY A 88 10.47 -28.12 -35.75
CA GLY A 88 9.33 -28.75 -36.42
C GLY A 88 8.22 -29.18 -35.44
N GLY A 89 6.98 -29.22 -35.94
CA GLY A 89 5.79 -29.52 -35.13
C GLY A 89 5.13 -28.26 -34.54
N ARG A 90 3.94 -28.42 -33.96
CA ARG A 90 3.14 -27.32 -33.39
C ARG A 90 3.19 -27.31 -31.87
N GLU A 91 3.34 -26.13 -31.28
CA GLU A 91 3.40 -25.94 -29.82
C GLU A 91 2.55 -24.74 -29.36
N GLY A 92 2.21 -24.73 -28.06
CA GLY A 92 1.43 -23.65 -27.45
C GLY A 92 2.26 -22.38 -27.28
N THR A 93 1.74 -21.28 -27.80
CA THR A 93 2.44 -19.99 -27.87
C THR A 93 1.54 -18.87 -27.37
N SER A 94 2.11 -17.98 -26.56
CA SER A 94 1.42 -16.84 -25.96
C SER A 94 2.15 -15.52 -26.23
N ILE A 95 1.38 -14.49 -26.62
CA ILE A 95 1.81 -13.07 -26.67
C ILE A 95 1.26 -12.37 -25.43
N PHE A 96 2.12 -11.77 -24.62
CA PHE A 96 1.68 -10.95 -23.48
C PHE A 96 1.66 -9.46 -23.84
N LEU A 97 0.52 -8.83 -23.56
CA LEU A 97 0.27 -7.40 -23.71
C LEU A 97 0.15 -6.79 -22.31
N TYR A 98 1.19 -6.09 -21.88
CA TYR A 98 1.18 -5.36 -20.62
C TYR A 98 0.73 -3.90 -20.88
N PRO A 99 -0.28 -3.37 -20.16
CA PRO A 99 -0.58 -1.96 -20.20
C PRO A 99 0.63 -1.19 -19.68
N VAL A 100 1.07 -0.19 -20.46
CA VAL A 100 2.28 0.61 -20.23
C VAL A 100 2.20 1.34 -18.89
N SER A 101 2.59 0.66 -17.81
CA SER A 101 2.63 1.20 -16.45
C SER A 101 3.74 0.57 -15.58
N SER A 102 4.49 -0.38 -16.14
CA SER A 102 5.76 -0.81 -15.57
C SER A 102 6.89 -0.15 -16.37
N ASP A 103 7.99 0.21 -15.72
CA ASP A 103 9.18 0.81 -16.33
C ASP A 103 9.85 -0.07 -17.42
N TYR A 104 9.23 -1.20 -17.77
CA TYR A 104 9.57 -2.03 -18.91
C TYR A 104 8.80 -1.54 -20.15
N LEU A 105 9.52 -0.74 -20.94
CA LEU A 105 9.23 -0.45 -22.35
C LEU A 105 8.99 -1.78 -23.09
N ASN A 106 7.79 -1.97 -23.66
CA ASN A 106 7.42 -3.01 -24.65
C ASN A 106 8.35 -4.25 -24.68
N LEU A 107 8.29 -5.09 -23.65
CA LEU A 107 9.01 -6.36 -23.68
C LEU A 107 8.12 -7.43 -24.30
N TRP A 108 8.27 -7.63 -25.61
CA TRP A 108 7.74 -8.79 -26.30
C TRP A 108 8.48 -10.02 -25.79
N GLY A 109 7.76 -10.93 -25.14
CA GLY A 109 8.31 -12.19 -24.65
C GLY A 109 7.40 -13.34 -25.06
N TYR A 110 7.97 -14.32 -25.76
CA TYR A 110 7.33 -15.58 -26.10
C TYR A 110 7.88 -16.67 -25.18
N GLY A 111 6.99 -17.54 -24.70
CA GLY A 111 7.35 -18.68 -23.88
C GLY A 111 6.60 -19.92 -24.36
N TYR A 112 7.32 -21.04 -24.46
CA TYR A 112 6.77 -22.35 -24.74
C TYR A 112 6.32 -22.99 -23.42
N GLY A 113 5.03 -23.28 -23.27
CA GLY A 113 4.48 -23.69 -21.98
C GLY A 113 3.38 -24.74 -22.09
N ASN A 114 3.67 -25.96 -21.61
CA ASN A 114 2.68 -27.02 -21.37
C ASN A 114 1.99 -26.80 -20.01
N GLY A 115 0.96 -25.95 -19.96
CA GLY A 115 -0.13 -25.99 -18.97
C GLY A 115 0.15 -25.83 -17.45
N TYR A 116 1.39 -25.95 -16.97
CA TYR A 116 1.69 -26.06 -15.52
C TYR A 116 2.92 -25.30 -15.01
N GLY A 117 3.46 -24.35 -15.77
CA GLY A 117 4.56 -23.50 -15.28
C GLY A 117 5.27 -22.75 -16.39
N PHE A 118 5.60 -21.49 -16.13
CA PHE A 118 6.30 -20.60 -17.04
C PHE A 118 7.80 -20.90 -17.02
N THR A 119 8.34 -21.52 -18.08
CA THR A 119 9.78 -21.81 -18.21
C THR A 119 10.45 -20.80 -19.15
N GLY A 120 10.76 -19.61 -18.62
CA GLY A 120 11.71 -18.66 -19.22
C GLY A 120 11.17 -17.75 -20.34
N PHE A 121 11.66 -16.51 -20.36
CA PHE A 121 11.58 -15.62 -21.52
C PHE A 121 12.64 -16.08 -22.53
N TYR A 122 12.24 -16.75 -23.61
CA TYR A 122 13.18 -17.09 -24.67
C TYR A 122 13.25 -15.90 -25.64
N TYR A 123 14.41 -15.25 -25.66
CA TYR A 123 14.80 -14.33 -26.73
C TYR A 123 15.15 -15.15 -27.97
N ASP A 124 14.16 -15.81 -28.57
CA ASP A 124 14.47 -16.59 -29.76
C ASP A 124 14.67 -15.64 -30.95
N THR A 125 15.85 -15.71 -31.56
CA THR A 125 16.28 -14.80 -32.63
C THR A 125 15.50 -15.09 -33.94
N TYR A 126 14.68 -16.14 -33.96
CA TYR A 126 13.96 -16.66 -35.13
C TYR A 126 12.50 -16.18 -35.27
N GLY A 127 11.93 -15.49 -34.27
CA GLY A 127 10.55 -14.99 -34.30
C GLY A 127 9.47 -16.09 -34.25
N ILE A 128 8.18 -15.73 -34.15
CA ILE A 128 7.09 -16.71 -34.28
C ILE A 128 6.87 -17.02 -35.76
N LYS A 129 6.76 -18.30 -36.10
CA LYS A 129 6.34 -18.76 -37.42
C LYS A 129 4.94 -19.38 -37.35
N ASP A 130 4.08 -19.03 -38.30
CA ASP A 130 2.74 -19.58 -38.49
C ASP A 130 1.91 -19.67 -37.20
N PHE A 131 1.67 -18.49 -36.60
CA PHE A 131 0.89 -18.38 -35.37
C PHE A 131 -0.62 -18.42 -35.65
N ASP A 132 -1.25 -19.54 -35.31
CA ASP A 132 -2.70 -19.66 -35.34
C ASP A 132 -3.29 -19.28 -33.97
N VAL A 133 -3.99 -18.15 -33.96
CA VAL A 133 -4.63 -17.60 -32.75
C VAL A 133 -5.83 -18.45 -32.36
N GLU A 134 -5.88 -18.85 -31.09
CA GLU A 134 -6.97 -19.66 -30.55
C GLU A 134 -7.89 -18.88 -29.59
N GLY A 135 -7.40 -17.78 -29.03
CA GLY A 135 -8.19 -16.92 -28.17
C GLY A 135 -7.42 -15.77 -27.56
N ILE A 136 -8.15 -14.94 -26.81
CA ILE A 136 -7.61 -13.84 -26.03
C ILE A 136 -8.04 -14.02 -24.59
N ARG A 137 -7.10 -13.86 -23.66
CA ARG A 137 -7.36 -13.87 -22.23
C ARG A 137 -6.96 -12.54 -21.62
N HIS A 138 -7.83 -11.96 -20.81
CA HIS A 138 -7.54 -10.79 -19.99
C HIS A 138 -7.45 -11.21 -18.53
N ARG A 139 -6.40 -10.77 -17.83
CA ARG A 139 -6.24 -11.00 -16.40
C ARG A 139 -6.07 -9.67 -15.69
N SER A 140 -6.76 -9.51 -14.56
CA SER A 140 -6.72 -8.34 -13.72
C SER A 140 -6.50 -8.75 -12.26
N GLN A 141 -5.76 -7.92 -11.53
CA GLN A 141 -5.53 -8.09 -10.10
C GLN A 141 -5.57 -6.73 -9.40
N LYS A 142 -6.25 -6.66 -8.27
CA LYS A 142 -6.25 -5.50 -7.37
C LYS A 142 -6.23 -5.94 -5.92
N GLU A 143 -5.68 -5.11 -5.05
CA GLU A 143 -5.58 -5.40 -3.62
C GLU A 143 -5.87 -4.15 -2.78
N HIS A 144 -6.66 -4.32 -1.72
CA HIS A 144 -6.64 -3.38 -0.60
C HIS A 144 -6.51 -4.12 0.72
N ARG A 145 -5.80 -3.48 1.64
CA ARG A 145 -5.55 -3.87 3.02
C ARG A 145 -6.04 -2.76 3.93
N GLU A 146 -6.51 -3.15 5.10
CA GLU A 146 -7.13 -2.28 6.09
C GLU A 146 -6.36 -2.42 7.38
N TYR A 147 -5.87 -1.29 7.89
CA TYR A 147 -5.00 -1.24 9.06
C TYR A 147 -5.57 -0.30 10.11
N ILE A 148 -5.36 -0.65 11.38
CA ILE A 148 -5.30 0.34 12.46
C ILE A 148 -3.85 0.80 12.59
N GLN A 149 -3.59 2.08 12.41
CA GLN A 149 -2.28 2.71 12.47
C GLN A 149 -2.18 3.65 13.67
N LEU A 150 -1.07 3.54 14.39
CA LEU A 150 -0.71 4.33 15.56
C LEU A 150 0.67 4.96 15.33
N PRO A 151 0.73 6.26 14.97
CA PRO A 151 1.98 6.99 14.88
C PRO A 151 2.43 7.51 16.25
N ILE A 152 3.73 7.67 16.45
CA ILE A 152 4.34 8.31 17.61
C ILE A 152 5.30 9.37 17.05
N LEU A 153 4.91 10.64 17.13
CA LEU A 153 5.54 11.72 16.38
C LEU A 153 6.08 12.81 17.30
N ALA A 154 7.31 13.21 17.06
CA ALA A 154 7.84 14.49 17.50
C ALA A 154 7.27 15.58 16.58
N ARG A 155 6.47 16.48 17.13
CA ARG A 155 5.80 17.57 16.41
C ARG A 155 6.42 18.90 16.79
N PHE A 156 6.73 19.70 15.79
CA PHE A 156 7.25 21.06 15.91
C PHE A 156 6.17 22.01 15.38
N ASP A 157 5.82 22.99 16.20
CA ASP A 157 4.74 23.94 15.94
C ASP A 157 5.32 25.35 15.78
N TRP A 158 4.89 26.06 14.74
CA TRP A 158 5.24 27.46 14.49
C TRP A 158 3.98 28.30 14.43
N GLN A 159 3.81 29.21 15.40
CA GLN A 159 2.70 30.15 15.41
C GLN A 159 3.03 31.31 14.47
N VAL A 160 2.34 31.38 13.32
CA VAL A 160 2.57 32.42 12.29
C VAL A 160 1.75 33.66 12.58
N SER A 161 0.52 33.50 13.08
CA SER A 161 -0.36 34.59 13.51
C SER A 161 -1.24 34.11 14.67
N LYS A 162 -2.13 34.94 15.23
CA LYS A 162 -3.04 34.50 16.31
C LYS A 162 -3.93 33.31 15.92
N ASP A 163 -4.30 33.23 14.64
CA ASP A 163 -5.22 32.21 14.12
C ASP A 163 -4.53 31.15 13.25
N VAL A 164 -3.26 31.33 12.88
CA VAL A 164 -2.56 30.43 11.95
C VAL A 164 -1.36 29.78 12.62
N ARG A 165 -1.35 28.46 12.64
CA ARG A 165 -0.24 27.63 13.11
C ARG A 165 0.20 26.67 12.01
N LEU A 166 1.50 26.57 11.80
CA LEU A 166 2.11 25.55 10.95
C LEU A 166 2.72 24.47 11.83
N HIS A 167 2.79 23.25 11.31
CA HIS A 167 3.48 22.17 12.01
C HIS A 167 4.22 21.24 11.07
N LEU A 168 5.25 20.61 11.63
CA LEU A 168 5.97 19.50 11.06
C LEU A 168 6.10 18.42 12.12
N ALA A 169 5.71 17.20 11.82
CA ALA A 169 5.76 16.07 12.72
C ALA A 169 6.50 14.90 12.06
N VAL A 170 7.34 14.21 12.81
CA VAL A 170 8.14 13.09 12.32
C VAL A 170 8.28 12.03 13.39
N GLY A 171 8.23 10.76 13.00
CA GLY A 171 8.46 9.65 13.92
C GLY A 171 7.99 8.31 13.39
N PRO A 172 8.15 7.23 14.16
CA PRO A 172 7.70 5.92 13.76
C PRO A 172 6.17 5.79 13.76
N TYR A 173 5.68 4.80 13.03
CA TYR A 173 4.32 4.31 13.18
C TYR A 173 4.29 2.79 13.27
N LEU A 174 3.28 2.28 13.96
CA LEU A 174 2.93 0.87 14.03
C LEU A 174 1.53 0.68 13.43
N ALA A 175 1.29 -0.45 12.78
CA ALA A 175 0.02 -0.76 12.18
C ALA A 175 -0.32 -2.25 12.29
N VAL A 176 -1.62 -2.54 12.47
CA VAL A 176 -2.15 -3.91 12.54
C VAL A 176 -3.28 -4.08 11.54
N GLY A 177 -3.14 -5.09 10.69
CA GLY A 177 -4.06 -5.46 9.63
C GLY A 177 -5.33 -6.10 10.18
N LEU A 178 -6.45 -5.44 9.93
CA LEU A 178 -7.79 -5.91 10.29
C LEU A 178 -8.35 -6.86 9.22
N GLY A 179 -8.15 -6.50 7.95
CA GLY A 179 -8.77 -7.17 6.83
C GLY A 179 -8.31 -6.61 5.49
N GLY A 180 -8.94 -7.10 4.42
CA GLY A 180 -8.60 -6.69 3.07
C GLY A 180 -9.21 -7.63 2.05
N LYS A 181 -9.06 -7.27 0.79
CA LYS A 181 -9.52 -8.05 -0.33
C LYS A 181 -8.47 -8.00 -1.43
N VAL A 182 -8.01 -9.17 -1.86
CA VAL A 182 -7.34 -9.36 -3.14
C VAL A 182 -8.38 -9.91 -4.09
N THR A 183 -8.50 -9.32 -5.28
CA THR A 183 -9.40 -9.77 -6.33
C THR A 183 -8.59 -10.08 -7.58
N TYR A 184 -8.77 -11.29 -8.11
CA TYR A 184 -8.27 -11.72 -9.41
C TYR A 184 -9.45 -11.94 -10.34
N GLU A 185 -9.38 -11.33 -11.51
CA GLU A 185 -10.37 -11.48 -12.57
C GLU A 185 -9.68 -12.06 -13.79
N GLU A 186 -10.29 -13.06 -14.42
CA GLU A 186 -9.87 -13.63 -15.69
C GLU A 186 -11.06 -13.66 -16.65
N SER A 187 -10.87 -13.15 -17.85
CA SER A 187 -11.83 -13.20 -18.96
C SER A 187 -11.18 -13.87 -20.16
N ASP A 188 -11.72 -15.00 -20.61
CA ASP A 188 -11.21 -15.78 -21.74
C ASP A 188 -12.23 -15.76 -22.90
N TYR A 189 -11.75 -15.36 -24.07
CA TYR A 189 -12.49 -15.22 -25.32
C TYR A 189 -11.88 -16.17 -26.35
N SER A 190 -12.39 -17.39 -26.41
CA SER A 190 -11.89 -18.42 -27.34
C SER A 190 -12.50 -18.25 -28.73
N LEU A 191 -11.67 -18.37 -29.76
CA LEU A 191 -12.08 -18.37 -31.17
C LEU A 191 -12.53 -19.76 -31.65
N LYS A 192 -12.27 -20.82 -30.87
CA LYS A 192 -12.64 -22.21 -31.20
C LYS A 192 -14.11 -22.56 -30.89
N GLY A 193 -15.01 -21.57 -30.96
CA GLY A 193 -16.45 -21.77 -30.75
C GLY A 193 -16.86 -22.07 -29.30
N LYS A 194 -15.98 -21.82 -28.31
CA LYS A 194 -16.36 -21.89 -26.90
C LYS A 194 -16.99 -20.58 -26.46
N LEU A 195 -17.99 -20.66 -25.58
CA LEU A 195 -18.56 -19.46 -24.95
C LEU A 195 -17.50 -18.73 -24.13
N PRO A 196 -17.56 -17.38 -24.05
CA PRO A 196 -16.67 -16.61 -23.19
C PRO A 196 -16.74 -17.09 -21.74
N TYR A 197 -15.58 -17.18 -21.09
CA TYR A 197 -15.45 -17.60 -19.69
C TYR A 197 -14.95 -16.43 -18.84
N ASN A 198 -15.69 -16.09 -17.79
CA ASN A 198 -15.29 -15.06 -16.84
C ASN A 198 -15.21 -15.66 -15.44
N LYS A 199 -14.08 -15.45 -14.75
CA LYS A 199 -13.82 -15.93 -13.40
C LYS A 199 -13.37 -14.77 -12.52
N GLU A 200 -14.06 -14.57 -11.39
CA GLU A 200 -13.58 -13.70 -10.32
C GLU A 200 -13.29 -14.55 -9.09
N ILE A 201 -12.08 -14.41 -8.54
CA ILE A 201 -11.69 -15.01 -7.26
C ILE A 201 -11.30 -13.87 -6.33
N SER A 202 -11.86 -13.89 -5.12
CA SER A 202 -11.51 -12.92 -4.09
C SER A 202 -11.20 -13.60 -2.77
N TYR A 203 -10.16 -13.12 -2.08
CA TYR A 203 -9.75 -13.65 -0.78
C TYR A 203 -9.16 -12.57 0.14
N ASN A 204 -9.08 -12.88 1.44
CA ASN A 204 -8.47 -11.98 2.43
C ASN A 204 -6.93 -12.16 2.42
N PRO A 205 -6.13 -11.10 2.17
CA PRO A 205 -4.67 -11.23 2.11
C PRO A 205 -4.04 -11.70 3.42
N PHE A 206 -4.69 -11.50 4.57
CA PHE A 206 -4.21 -11.92 5.88
C PHE A 206 -4.67 -13.33 6.30
N ASN A 207 -5.57 -13.94 5.53
CA ASN A 207 -6.00 -15.32 5.72
C ASN A 207 -6.57 -15.87 4.40
N PRO A 208 -5.71 -16.17 3.41
CA PRO A 208 -6.14 -16.45 2.04
C PRO A 208 -6.56 -17.91 1.80
N GLY A 209 -6.48 -18.78 2.81
CA GLY A 209 -6.69 -20.23 2.67
C GLY A 209 -5.46 -20.98 2.18
N GLN A 210 -5.58 -22.29 1.91
CA GLN A 210 -4.45 -23.10 1.45
C GLN A 210 -4.00 -22.70 0.03
N GLY A 211 -2.68 -22.71 -0.19
CA GLY A 211 -2.07 -22.47 -1.51
C GLY A 211 -1.76 -21.01 -1.86
N TYR A 212 -2.12 -20.03 -1.02
CA TYR A 212 -1.87 -18.61 -1.26
C TYR A 212 -0.88 -18.02 -0.25
N ALA A 213 -0.07 -17.06 -0.70
CA ALA A 213 0.86 -16.34 0.16
C ALA A 213 0.11 -15.44 1.17
N VAL A 214 0.51 -15.52 2.45
CA VAL A 214 -0.09 -14.75 3.54
C VAL A 214 0.65 -13.41 3.67
N ALA A 215 -0.08 -12.30 3.58
CA ALA A 215 0.47 -10.98 3.88
C ALA A 215 0.69 -10.82 5.40
N PRO A 216 1.77 -10.14 5.84
CA PRO A 216 1.98 -9.87 7.25
C PRO A 216 0.89 -8.92 7.78
N ARG A 217 0.28 -9.30 8.92
CA ARG A 217 -0.71 -8.46 9.61
C ARG A 217 -0.07 -7.24 10.26
N PHE A 218 1.12 -7.41 10.83
CA PHE A 218 1.84 -6.32 11.44
C PHE A 218 2.61 -5.54 10.37
N ASP A 219 2.50 -4.22 10.43
CA ASP A 219 3.23 -3.29 9.59
C ASP A 219 3.81 -2.16 10.45
N TRP A 220 4.92 -1.58 10.02
CA TRP A 220 5.58 -0.51 10.74
C TRP A 220 6.45 0.30 9.77
N GLY A 221 6.81 1.51 10.19
CA GLY A 221 7.60 2.38 9.35
C GLY A 221 7.84 3.74 9.99
N ALA A 222 8.19 4.71 9.15
CA ALA A 222 8.38 6.10 9.54
C ALA A 222 7.35 6.99 8.84
N THR A 223 6.87 8.01 9.54
CA THR A 223 5.94 9.02 9.03
C THR A 223 6.60 10.39 9.15
N ILE A 224 6.44 11.20 8.11
CA ILE A 224 6.59 12.65 8.18
C ILE A 224 5.25 13.30 7.82
N GLU A 225 4.85 14.32 8.55
CA GLU A 225 3.59 15.04 8.38
C GLU A 225 3.85 16.53 8.46
N ALA A 226 3.34 17.29 7.51
CA ALA A 226 3.29 18.75 7.57
C ALA A 226 1.84 19.20 7.55
N GLY A 227 1.53 20.31 8.21
CA GLY A 227 0.17 20.85 8.14
C GLY A 227 0.05 22.30 8.55
N ILE A 228 -1.12 22.83 8.25
CA ILE A 228 -1.55 24.17 8.59
C ILE A 228 -2.87 24.08 9.35
N GLU A 229 -2.94 24.78 10.48
CA GLU A 229 -4.13 24.92 11.30
C GLU A 229 -4.56 26.39 11.25
N VAL A 230 -5.77 26.63 10.75
CA VAL A 230 -6.40 27.95 10.73
C VAL A 230 -7.58 27.92 11.70
N LYS A 231 -7.43 28.62 12.82
CA LYS A 231 -8.30 28.58 14.00
C LYS A 231 -8.40 27.18 14.57
N ARG A 232 -9.39 26.42 14.11
CA ARG A 232 -9.65 25.03 14.50
C ARG A 232 -9.63 24.08 13.32
N VAL A 233 -9.58 24.57 12.08
CA VAL A 233 -9.55 23.70 10.90
C VAL A 233 -8.10 23.38 10.57
N ALA A 234 -7.77 22.10 10.50
CA ALA A 234 -6.44 21.62 10.15
C ALA A 234 -6.45 20.99 8.75
N PHE A 235 -5.49 21.36 7.93
CA PHE A 235 -5.16 20.67 6.69
C PHE A 235 -3.76 20.06 6.83
N LYS A 236 -3.62 18.78 6.49
CA LYS A 236 -2.37 18.04 6.68
C LYS A 236 -2.01 17.23 5.45
N VAL A 237 -0.71 17.16 5.20
CA VAL A 237 -0.07 16.28 4.22
C VAL A 237 0.87 15.36 4.98
N GLY A 238 0.68 14.06 4.83
CA GLY A 238 1.50 13.02 5.45
C GLY A 238 2.20 12.16 4.40
N TYR A 239 3.36 11.63 4.75
CA TYR A 239 4.12 10.70 3.93
C TYR A 239 4.65 9.57 4.81
N ASP A 240 4.09 8.38 4.61
CA ASP A 240 4.45 7.16 5.34
C ASP A 240 5.41 6.32 4.50
N LEU A 241 6.54 5.95 5.07
CA LEU A 241 7.53 5.03 4.54
C LEU A 241 7.39 3.68 5.25
N GLY A 242 6.83 2.69 4.56
CA GLY A 242 6.58 1.35 5.11
C GLY A 242 7.77 0.42 4.98
N ILE A 243 8.13 -0.21 6.10
CA ILE A 243 9.17 -1.24 6.19
C ILE A 243 8.46 -2.60 6.24
N ASP A 244 7.98 -3.06 5.10
CA ASP A 244 7.30 -4.36 5.01
C ASP A 244 8.32 -5.51 4.93
N LYS A 245 7.91 -6.74 5.25
CA LYS A 245 8.68 -7.96 4.95
C LYS A 245 8.13 -8.56 3.66
N GLN A 246 8.89 -8.51 2.58
CA GLN A 246 8.49 -9.19 1.35
C GLN A 246 8.82 -10.68 1.38
N TYR A 247 7.89 -11.49 0.88
CA TYR A 247 8.14 -12.87 0.48
C TYR A 247 8.77 -12.87 -0.91
N LYS A 248 10.07 -13.13 -1.00
CA LYS A 248 10.72 -13.63 -2.23
C LYS A 248 11.51 -14.88 -1.87
N GLY A 249 11.27 -15.95 -2.63
CA GLY A 249 11.62 -17.34 -2.31
C GLY A 249 13.00 -17.50 -1.68
N TYR A 250 13.02 -17.81 -0.38
CA TYR A 250 14.19 -18.18 0.43
C TYR A 250 14.97 -17.07 1.17
N ALA A 251 14.58 -15.79 1.17
CA ALA A 251 15.18 -14.80 2.07
C ALA A 251 14.23 -13.68 2.52
N TYR A 252 14.15 -13.45 3.83
CA TYR A 252 13.45 -12.29 4.42
C TYR A 252 14.33 -11.04 4.26
N ASN A 253 14.00 -10.18 3.30
CA ASN A 253 14.65 -8.88 3.17
C ASN A 253 13.79 -7.78 3.80
N ILE A 254 14.38 -7.04 4.74
CA ILE A 254 13.82 -5.82 5.31
C ILE A 254 14.16 -4.69 4.34
N GLY A 255 13.15 -3.99 3.81
CA GLY A 255 13.38 -2.90 2.85
C GLY A 255 12.23 -1.90 2.84
N LEU A 256 12.50 -0.70 2.31
CA LEU A 256 11.46 0.32 2.03
C LEU A 256 10.60 -0.17 0.86
N ASN A 257 9.46 -0.78 1.19
CA ASN A 257 8.70 -1.58 0.24
C ASN A 257 7.51 -0.85 -0.35
N TYR A 258 7.01 0.17 0.34
CA TYR A 258 6.02 1.07 -0.20
C TYR A 258 6.10 2.45 0.47
N HIS A 259 5.51 3.42 -0.20
CA HIS A 259 5.28 4.75 0.35
C HIS A 259 3.80 5.11 0.20
N THR A 260 3.29 5.90 1.14
CA THR A 260 1.91 6.39 1.12
C THR A 260 1.89 7.89 1.36
N ALA A 261 1.40 8.67 0.40
CA ALA A 261 1.06 10.07 0.60
C ALA A 261 -0.38 10.18 1.08
N SER A 262 -0.66 11.00 2.09
CA SER A 262 -2.00 11.24 2.62
C SER A 262 -2.33 12.72 2.69
N PHE A 263 -3.58 13.06 2.41
CA PHE A 263 -4.12 14.41 2.51
C PHE A 263 -5.34 14.35 3.42
N THR A 264 -5.30 15.03 4.56
CA THR A 264 -6.39 14.98 5.56
C THR A 264 -6.86 16.37 5.94
N LEU A 265 -8.16 16.46 6.23
CA LEU A 265 -8.83 17.61 6.83
C LEU A 265 -9.31 17.21 8.22
N GLY A 266 -9.10 18.09 9.19
CA GLY A 266 -9.47 17.84 10.59
C GLY A 266 -9.94 19.08 11.32
N TYR A 267 -10.45 18.87 12.52
CA TYR A 267 -10.90 19.94 13.42
C TYR A 267 -10.28 19.78 14.81
N THR A 268 -9.53 20.78 15.28
CA THR A 268 -8.83 20.76 16.56
C THR A 268 -9.72 21.29 17.68
N PHE A 269 -9.79 20.53 18.78
CA PHE A 269 -10.44 20.87 20.04
C PHE A 269 -9.42 21.23 21.11
#